data_AF-A0ABD0R0T6-F1
#
_entry.id   AF-A0ABD0R0T6-F1
#
_cell.length_a   1.000
_cell.length_b   1.000
_cell.length_c   1.000
_cell.angle_alpha   90.00
_cell.angle_beta   90.00
_cell.angle_gamma   90.00
#
_symmetry.space_group_name_H-M   'P 1'
#
loop_
_entity.id
_entity.type
_entity.pdbx_description
1 polymer ?
#
loop_
_entity_poly.entity_id
_entity_poly.type
_entity_poly.pdbx_seq_one_letter_code
_entity_poly.pdbx_strand_id
1 'polypeptide(L)'
;FLFLYHLHGRDMLDVHVHTLLLYAIFGQAFICLLEVFHRGNILLELLRATLTVLQGSWFWQIGFVLYPPSQVKWDQTDHDNAVFVTLCYCWHLAFALLTVAVVYWSVL
;
A
#
# COMPACT_ATOMS: atom_id res chain seq x y z
N PHE A 1 -7.75 6.74 -15.91
CA PHE A 1 -7.99 5.69 -16.94
C PHE A 1 -7.03 4.51 -16.81
N LEU A 2 -5.74 4.71 -16.49
CA LEU A 2 -4.76 3.63 -16.41
C LEU A 2 -5.04 2.59 -15.30
N PHE A 3 -5.57 2.95 -14.12
CA PHE A 3 -5.88 1.99 -13.05
C PHE A 3 -7.31 1.42 -13.09
N LEU A 4 -8.23 2.11 -13.76
CA LEU A 4 -9.67 1.81 -13.72
C LEU A 4 -10.08 0.77 -14.79
N TYR A 5 -9.44 0.81 -15.97
CA TYR A 5 -9.73 -0.11 -17.07
C TYR A 5 -8.66 -1.20 -17.26
N HIS A 6 -7.46 -1.04 -16.68
CA HIS A 6 -6.39 -2.05 -16.68
C HIS A 6 -6.79 -3.37 -16.02
N LEU A 7 -7.72 -3.32 -15.08
CA LEU A 7 -8.17 -4.47 -14.30
C LEU A 7 -9.26 -5.28 -15.01
N HIS A 8 -9.80 -4.78 -16.12
CA HIS A 8 -10.89 -5.47 -16.82
C HIS A 8 -10.38 -6.76 -17.48
N GLY A 9 -10.91 -7.91 -17.05
CA GLY A 9 -10.47 -9.23 -17.52
C GLY A 9 -9.17 -9.74 -16.89
N ARG A 10 -8.69 -9.10 -15.81
CA ARG A 10 -7.55 -9.58 -15.02
C ARG A 10 -8.00 -10.57 -13.95
N ASP A 11 -7.07 -11.43 -13.54
CA ASP A 11 -7.30 -12.43 -12.50
C ASP A 11 -7.53 -11.78 -11.13
N MET A 12 -8.17 -12.52 -10.22
CA MET A 12 -8.64 -12.00 -8.93
C MET A 12 -7.52 -11.42 -8.07
N LEU A 13 -6.37 -12.09 -8.02
CA LEU A 13 -5.21 -11.64 -7.24
C LEU A 13 -4.61 -10.34 -7.78
N ASP A 14 -4.54 -10.19 -9.12
CA ASP A 14 -4.08 -8.96 -9.79
C ASP A 14 -4.99 -7.76 -9.43
N VAL A 15 -6.30 -7.96 -9.51
CA VAL A 15 -7.28 -6.95 -9.07
C VAL A 15 -7.11 -6.60 -7.60
N HIS A 16 -6.91 -7.60 -6.75
CA HIS A 16 -6.81 -7.41 -5.30
C HIS A 16 -5.58 -6.59 -4.90
N VAL A 17 -4.39 -6.93 -5.42
CA VAL A 17 -3.15 -6.22 -5.07
C VAL A 17 -3.16 -4.75 -5.51
N HIS A 18 -3.78 -4.46 -6.66
CA HIS A 18 -3.95 -3.10 -7.17
C HIS A 18 -5.00 -2.31 -6.39
N THR A 19 -6.07 -2.98 -5.94
CA THR A 19 -7.09 -2.35 -5.10
C THR A 19 -6.48 -1.90 -3.76
N LEU A 20 -5.61 -2.70 -3.16
CA LEU A 20 -4.86 -2.33 -1.96
C LEU A 20 -3.98 -1.09 -2.19
N LEU A 21 -3.31 -0.99 -3.35
CA LEU A 21 -2.54 0.21 -3.72
C LEU A 21 -3.43 1.45 -3.81
N LEU A 22 -4.63 1.32 -4.40
CA LEU A 22 -5.58 2.42 -4.49
C LEU A 22 -5.99 2.93 -3.10
N TYR A 23 -6.17 2.05 -2.11
CA TYR A 23 -6.45 2.48 -0.74
C TYR A 23 -5.32 3.33 -0.16
N ALA A 24 -4.05 2.96 -0.37
CA ALA A 24 -2.92 3.79 0.04
C ALA A 24 -2.92 5.17 -0.67
N ILE A 25 -3.15 5.19 -1.98
CA ILE A 25 -3.17 6.42 -2.79
C ILE A 25 -4.30 7.37 -2.35
N PHE A 26 -5.54 6.86 -2.26
CA PHE A 26 -6.68 7.68 -1.86
C PHE A 26 -6.58 8.11 -0.40
N GLY A 27 -6.11 7.23 0.48
CA GLY A 27 -5.82 7.57 1.88
C GLY A 27 -4.81 8.70 1.97
N GLN A 28 -3.70 8.63 1.25
CA GLN A 28 -2.68 9.68 1.24
C GLN A 28 -3.23 10.99 0.69
N ALA A 29 -3.96 10.97 -0.43
CA ALA A 29 -4.58 12.17 -1.00
C ALA A 29 -5.56 12.83 -0.02
N PHE A 30 -6.32 12.02 0.72
CA PHE A 30 -7.21 12.52 1.77
C PHE A 30 -6.45 13.14 2.94
N ILE A 31 -5.37 12.52 3.43
CA ILE A 31 -4.53 13.11 4.48
C ILE A 31 -3.90 14.44 4.01
N CYS A 32 -3.37 14.49 2.78
CA CYS A 32 -2.85 15.73 2.20
C CYS A 32 -3.91 16.84 2.14
N LEU A 33 -5.17 16.49 1.82
CA LEU A 33 -6.27 17.45 1.84
C LEU A 33 -6.57 17.94 3.27
N LEU A 34 -6.57 17.05 4.27
CA LEU A 34 -6.77 17.43 5.66
C LEU A 34 -5.66 18.35 6.20
N GLU A 35 -4.41 18.15 5.78
CA GLU A 35 -3.29 19.03 6.15
C GLU A 35 -3.50 20.49 5.71
N VAL A 36 -4.26 20.73 4.62
CA VAL A 36 -4.60 22.09 4.18
C VAL A 36 -5.41 22.83 5.25
N PHE A 37 -6.33 22.12 5.92
CA PHE A 37 -7.21 22.68 6.96
C PHE A 37 -6.58 22.63 8.36
N HIS A 38 -5.73 21.64 8.63
CA HIS A 38 -5.13 21.39 9.94
C HIS A 38 -3.59 21.50 9.90
N ARG A 39 -3.09 22.66 9.44
CA ARG A 39 -1.65 22.91 9.31
C ARG A 39 -0.91 22.74 10.63
N GLY A 40 0.25 22.10 10.59
CA GLY A 40 1.10 21.84 11.76
C GLY A 40 0.60 20.71 12.68
N ASN A 41 -0.42 19.96 12.27
CA ASN A 41 -0.83 18.77 13.00
C ASN A 41 0.15 17.62 12.70
N ILE A 42 1.04 17.35 13.65
CA ILE A 42 2.07 16.32 13.54
C ILE A 42 1.50 14.92 13.21
N LEU A 43 0.29 14.59 13.69
CA LEU A 43 -0.31 13.29 13.38
C LEU A 43 -0.62 13.14 11.90
N LEU A 44 -1.10 14.21 11.24
CA LEU A 44 -1.36 14.18 9.81
C LEU A 44 -0.05 14.05 9.02
N GLU A 45 1.01 14.75 9.45
CA GLU A 45 2.33 14.67 8.80
C GLU A 45 2.94 13.26 8.91
N LEU A 46 2.83 12.63 10.08
CA LEU A 46 3.29 11.25 10.31
C LEU A 46 2.47 10.24 9.52
N LEU A 47 1.15 10.44 9.42
CA LEU A 47 0.27 9.59 8.61
C LEU A 47 0.58 9.73 7.12
N ARG A 48 0.82 10.95 6.63
CA ARG A 48 1.24 11.18 5.24
C ARG A 48 2.55 10.47 4.95
N ALA A 49 3.56 10.63 5.79
CA ALA A 49 4.84 9.94 5.63
C ALA A 49 4.69 8.41 5.63
N THR A 50 3.87 7.87 6.55
CA THR A 50 3.56 6.43 6.63
C THR A 50 2.92 5.93 5.34
N LEU A 51 1.90 6.63 4.83
CA LEU A 51 1.20 6.24 3.61
C LEU A 51 2.08 6.40 2.37
N THR A 52 3.03 7.34 2.37
CA THR A 52 4.03 7.47 1.28
C THR A 52 4.96 6.27 1.24
N VAL A 53 5.46 5.83 2.41
CA VAL A 53 6.28 4.61 2.50
C VAL A 53 5.47 3.42 2.02
N LEU A 54 4.28 3.20 2.58
CA LEU A 54 3.41 2.09 2.21
C LEU A 54 3.06 2.07 0.72
N GLN A 55 2.71 3.22 0.13
CA GLN A 55 2.37 3.32 -1.28
C GLN A 55 3.56 2.89 -2.16
N GLY A 56 4.75 3.44 -1.89
CA GLY A 56 5.94 3.16 -2.70
C GLY A 56 6.43 1.72 -2.57
N SER A 57 6.52 1.21 -1.35
CA SER A 57 6.98 -0.15 -1.09
C SER A 57 5.95 -1.21 -1.51
N TRP A 58 4.64 -0.92 -1.39
CA TRP A 58 3.60 -1.81 -1.90
C TRP A 58 3.59 -1.87 -3.42
N PHE A 59 3.78 -0.73 -4.10
CA PHE A 59 3.93 -0.72 -5.55
C PHE A 59 5.06 -1.65 -6.03
N TRP A 60 6.18 -1.67 -5.31
CA TRP A 60 7.25 -2.62 -5.56
C TRP A 60 6.83 -4.08 -5.27
N GLN A 61 6.14 -4.32 -4.17
CA GLN A 61 5.64 -5.65 -3.79
C GLN A 61 4.70 -6.26 -4.85
N ILE A 62 3.85 -5.44 -5.50
CA ILE A 62 2.98 -5.88 -6.61
C ILE A 62 3.82 -6.52 -7.72
N GLY A 63 4.96 -5.92 -8.05
CA GLY A 63 5.88 -6.46 -9.06
C GLY A 63 6.33 -7.88 -8.73
N PHE A 64 6.70 -8.17 -7.48
CA PHE A 64 7.10 -9.51 -7.04
C PHE A 64 5.95 -10.52 -7.00
N VAL A 65 4.73 -10.09 -6.68
CA VAL A 65 3.56 -10.98 -6.63
C VAL A 65 3.14 -11.37 -8.05
N LEU A 66 3.08 -10.43 -8.98
CA LEU A 66 2.61 -10.69 -10.34
C LEU A 66 3.70 -11.23 -11.26
N TYR A 67 4.96 -10.87 -11.00
CA TYR A 67 6.12 -11.26 -11.80
C TYR A 67 7.25 -11.80 -10.90
N PRO A 68 7.03 -12.93 -10.21
CA PRO A 68 8.04 -13.50 -9.34
C PRO A 68 9.29 -13.88 -10.14
N PRO A 69 10.51 -13.64 -9.60
CA PRO A 69 11.75 -14.05 -10.23
C PRO A 69 11.98 -15.58 -10.16
N SER A 70 11.19 -16.28 -9.35
CA SER A 70 11.18 -17.74 -9.26
C SER A 70 10.27 -18.37 -10.33
N GLN A 71 10.48 -19.66 -10.61
CA GLN A 71 9.58 -20.39 -11.51
C GLN A 71 8.21 -20.71 -10.87
N VAL A 72 8.10 -20.60 -9.55
CA VAL A 72 6.86 -20.85 -8.81
C VAL A 72 6.01 -19.58 -8.83
N LYS A 73 4.86 -19.65 -9.50
CA LYS A 73 3.93 -18.54 -9.63
C LYS A 73 2.79 -18.66 -8.63
N TRP A 74 2.25 -17.52 -8.24
CA TRP A 74 1.01 -17.45 -7.47
C TRP A 74 -0.17 -17.94 -8.31
N ASP A 75 -1.03 -18.76 -7.72
CA ASP A 75 -2.34 -19.05 -8.30
C ASP A 75 -3.20 -17.78 -8.19
N GLN A 76 -3.51 -17.19 -9.34
CA GLN A 76 -4.22 -15.92 -9.41
C GLN A 76 -5.73 -16.03 -9.15
N THR A 77 -6.25 -17.26 -9.13
CA THR A 77 -7.68 -17.56 -8.90
C THR A 77 -7.96 -18.05 -7.48
N ASP A 78 -6.92 -18.47 -6.76
CA ASP A 78 -7.02 -18.93 -5.39
C ASP A 78 -7.34 -17.78 -4.42
N HIS A 79 -8.41 -17.96 -3.65
CA HIS A 79 -8.86 -17.00 -2.65
C HIS A 79 -7.90 -16.91 -1.46
N ASP A 80 -7.25 -18.01 -1.09
CA ASP A 80 -6.34 -18.04 0.06
C ASP A 80 -5.11 -17.14 -0.17
N ASN A 81 -4.65 -17.04 -1.43
CA ASN A 81 -3.60 -16.11 -1.82
C ASN A 81 -4.01 -14.64 -1.60
N ALA A 82 -5.26 -14.27 -1.91
CA ALA A 82 -5.75 -12.92 -1.68
C ALA A 82 -5.85 -12.59 -0.17
N VAL A 83 -6.29 -13.55 0.65
CA VAL A 83 -6.31 -13.41 2.11
C VAL A 83 -4.89 -13.24 2.66
N PHE A 84 -3.95 -14.08 2.23
CA PHE A 84 -2.55 -14.00 2.63
C PHE A 84 -1.92 -12.65 2.26
N VAL A 85 -2.13 -12.18 1.02
CA VAL A 85 -1.65 -10.87 0.56
C VAL A 85 -2.23 -9.74 1.40
N THR A 86 -3.49 -9.84 1.83
CA THR A 86 -4.11 -8.84 2.72
C THR A 86 -3.40 -8.80 4.08
N LEU A 87 -3.05 -9.96 4.64
CA LEU A 87 -2.27 -10.03 5.88
C LEU A 87 -0.88 -9.41 5.69
N CYS A 88 -0.21 -9.69 4.57
CA CYS A 88 1.07 -9.05 4.24
C CYS A 88 0.92 -7.52 4.14
N TYR A 89 -0.16 -7.01 3.56
CA TYR A 89 -0.43 -5.59 3.48
C TYR A 89 -0.59 -4.95 4.86
N CYS A 90 -1.32 -5.59 5.77
CA CYS A 90 -1.47 -5.12 7.16
C CYS A 90 -0.13 -5.06 7.89
N TRP A 91 0.71 -6.09 7.75
CA TRP A 91 2.07 -6.08 8.30
C TRP A 91 2.94 -5.00 7.68
N HIS A 92 2.79 -4.73 6.38
CA HIS A 92 3.50 -3.67 5.69
C HIS A 92 3.13 -2.29 6.24
N LEU A 93 1.83 -2.04 6.46
CA LEU A 93 1.35 -0.81 7.09
C LEU A 93 1.89 -0.68 8.53
N ALA A 94 1.85 -1.75 9.32
CA ALA A 94 2.38 -1.73 10.68
C ALA A 94 3.88 -1.42 10.71
N PHE A 95 4.67 -1.98 9.78
CA PHE A 95 6.09 -1.70 9.67
C PHE A 95 6.38 -0.27 9.19
N ALA A 96 5.59 0.25 8.25
CA ALA A 96 5.69 1.64 7.81
C ALA A 96 5.40 2.61 8.96
N LEU A 97 4.35 2.35 9.75
CA LEU A 97 4.02 3.13 10.95
C LEU A 97 5.17 3.12 11.95
N LEU A 98 5.69 1.93 12.27
CA LEU A 98 6.79 1.78 13.22
C LEU A 98 8.05 2.50 12.74
N THR A 99 8.39 2.38 11.45
CA THR A 99 9.57 3.02 10.86
C THR A 99 9.47 4.54 10.97
N VAL A 100 8.34 5.12 10.58
CA VAL A 100 8.13 6.58 10.67
C VAL A 100 8.12 7.04 12.12
N ALA A 101 7.50 6.29 13.03
CA ALA A 101 7.49 6.61 14.45
C ALA A 101 8.89 6.60 15.07
N VAL A 102 9.72 5.59 14.74
CA VAL A 102 11.10 5.50 15.21
C VAL A 102 11.95 6.65 14.66
N VAL A 103 11.81 6.98 13.37
CA VAL A 103 12.52 8.12 12.76
C VAL A 103 12.13 9.41 13.45
N TYR A 104 10.83 9.66 13.65
CA TYR A 104 10.35 10.85 14.35
C TYR A 104 10.90 10.94 15.78
N TRP A 105 10.85 9.83 16.53
CA TRP A 105 11.40 9.77 17.88
C TRP A 105 12.92 10.02 17.93
N SER A 106 13.67 9.56 16.93
CA SER A 106 15.13 9.72 16.89
C SER A 106 15.61 11.15 16.62
N VAL A 107 14.74 12.00 16.07
CA VAL A 107 15.04 13.41 15.74
C VAL A 107 14.55 14.37 16.84
N LEU A 108 13.77 13.86 17.80
CA LEU A 108 13.29 14.59 18.97
C LEU A 108 14.37 14.65 20.07
#